data_AF-H0I216-F1
#
_entry.id   AF-H0I216-F1
#
_cell.length_a   1.000
_cell.length_b   1.000
_cell.length_c   1.000
_cell.angle_alpha   90.00
_cell.angle_beta   90.00
_cell.angle_gamma   90.00
#
_symmetry.space_group_name_H-M   'P 1'
#
loop_
_entity.id
_entity.type
_entity.pdbx_description
1 polymer ?
#
loop_
_entity_poly.entity_id
_entity_poly.type
_entity_poly.pdbx_seq_one_letter_code
_entity_poly.pdbx_strand_id
1 'polypeptide(L)' 'MTKPIDPIVDADLDAYVDDQLDVGRRIEVEAYLSNRPDRAARVMSDLRTRDELRLAMAGPP' A
#
# COMPACT_ATOMS: atom_id res chain seq x y z
N MET A 1 -19.53 9.06 -20.68
CA MET A 1 -18.10 8.91 -20.95
C MET A 1 -17.48 8.21 -19.75
N THR A 2 -17.09 6.95 -19.87
CA THR A 2 -16.36 6.22 -18.83
C THR A 2 -14.98 6.85 -18.69
N LYS A 3 -14.70 7.45 -17.53
CA LYS A 3 -13.35 7.94 -17.20
C LYS A 3 -12.39 6.74 -17.32
N PRO A 4 -11.28 6.83 -18.07
CA PRO A 4 -10.30 5.76 -18.09
C PRO A 4 -9.83 5.56 -16.65
N ILE A 5 -9.99 4.34 -16.14
CA ILE A 5 -9.45 3.96 -14.83
C ILE A 5 -7.94 3.99 -15.01
N ASP A 6 -7.28 4.87 -14.25
CA ASP A 6 -5.82 4.92 -14.18
C ASP A 6 -5.35 3.59 -13.58
N PRO A 7 -4.55 2.78 -14.31
CA PRO A 7 -4.16 1.48 -13.80
C PRO A 7 -3.25 1.63 -12.58
N ILE A 8 -3.51 0.85 -11.53
CA ILE A 8 -2.62 0.74 -10.38
C ILE A 8 -1.27 0.21 -10.83
N VAL A 9 -0.20 0.97 -10.54
CA VAL A 9 1.19 0.59 -10.81
C VAL A 9 1.92 0.23 -9.52
N ASP A 10 3.11 -0.38 -9.65
CA ASP A 10 3.92 -0.75 -8.48
C ASP A 10 4.24 0.46 -7.58
N ALA A 11 4.43 1.65 -8.16
CA ALA A 11 4.65 2.88 -7.39
C ALA A 11 3.46 3.27 -6.50
N ASP A 12 2.21 2.96 -6.90
CA ASP A 12 1.04 3.18 -6.03
C ASP A 12 1.07 2.21 -4.84
N LEU A 13 1.57 0.98 -5.03
CA LEU A 13 1.71 0.00 -3.94
C LEU A 13 2.77 0.44 -2.94
N ASP A 14 3.91 0.93 -3.42
CA ASP A 14 4.96 1.48 -2.55
C ASP A 14 4.44 2.70 -1.77
N ALA A 15 3.72 3.61 -2.44
CA ALA A 15 3.09 4.76 -1.80
C ALA A 15 1.99 4.34 -0.80
N TYR A 16 1.28 3.24 -1.04
CA TYR A 16 0.32 2.67 -0.09
C TYR A 16 1.03 2.18 1.17
N VAL A 17 2.14 1.43 1.01
CA VAL A 17 2.96 0.95 2.13
C VAL A 17 3.51 2.12 2.93
N ASP A 18 3.88 3.23 2.30
CA ASP A 18 4.40 4.40 3.01
C ASP A 18 3.33 5.33 3.60
N ASP A 19 2.04 5.03 3.40
CA ASP A 19 0.89 5.90 3.76
C ASP A 19 0.91 7.28 3.06
N GLN A 20 1.50 7.33 1.85
CA GLN A 20 1.64 8.53 1.03
C GLN A 20 0.51 8.70 -0.01
N LEU A 21 -0.42 7.75 -0.10
CA LEU A 21 -1.59 7.83 -0.97
C LEU A 21 -2.72 8.65 -0.36
N ASP A 22 -3.40 9.43 -1.20
CA ASP A 22 -4.69 10.02 -0.87
C ASP A 22 -5.78 8.94 -0.71
N VAL A 23 -6.87 9.30 -0.03
CA VAL A 23 -7.97 8.36 0.30
C VAL A 23 -8.60 7.76 -0.96
N GLY A 24 -8.72 8.53 -2.05
CA GLY A 24 -9.29 8.04 -3.30
C GLY A 24 -8.41 6.96 -3.93
N ARG A 25 -7.11 7.24 -4.07
CA ARG A 25 -6.15 6.27 -4.62
C ARG A 25 -6.01 5.02 -3.74
N ARG A 26 -6.12 5.19 -2.42
CA ARG A 26 -6.09 4.07 -1.45
C ARG A 26 -7.21 3.06 -1.69
N ILE A 27 -8.44 3.54 -1.91
CA ILE A 27 -9.59 2.67 -2.20
C ILE A 27 -9.37 1.89 -3.50
N GLU A 28 -8.80 2.53 -4.52
CA GLU A 28 -8.49 1.87 -5.80
C GLU A 28 -7.41 0.78 -5.62
N VAL A 29 -6.38 1.06 -4.83
CA VAL A 29 -5.34 0.07 -4.47
C VAL A 29 -5.93 -1.09 -3.67
N GLU A 30 -6.79 -0.83 -2.69
CA GLU A 30 -7.44 -1.88 -1.90
C GLU A 30 -8.32 -2.79 -2.76
N ALA A 31 -9.08 -2.21 -3.71
CA ALA A 31 -9.83 -2.98 -4.68
C ALA A 31 -8.91 -3.81 -5.60
N TYR A 32 -7.78 -3.25 -6.02
CA TYR A 32 -6.77 -3.95 -6.82
C TYR A 32 -6.14 -5.14 -6.08
N LEU A 33 -5.78 -4.95 -4.80
CA LEU A 33 -5.20 -5.96 -3.92
C LEU A 33 -6.21 -7.05 -3.54
N SER A 34 -7.49 -6.70 -3.37
CA SER A 34 -8.56 -7.66 -3.08
C SER A 34 -8.73 -8.70 -4.19
N ASN A 35 -8.42 -8.32 -5.44
CA ASN A 35 -8.43 -9.22 -6.59
C ASN A 35 -7.09 -9.95 -6.83
N ARG A 36 -6.05 -9.64 -6.04
CA ARG A 36 -4.66 -10.15 -6.21
C ARG A 36 -4.04 -10.51 -4.86
N PRO A 37 -4.36 -11.70 -4.32
CA PRO A 37 -3.90 -12.11 -2.98
C PRO A 37 -2.37 -12.23 -2.89
N ASP A 38 -1.70 -12.57 -4.00
CA ASP A 38 -0.24 -12.62 -4.11
C ASP A 38 0.41 -11.24 -3.89
N ARG A 39 -0.15 -10.20 -4.51
CA ARG A 39 0.29 -8.81 -4.33
C ARG A 39 -0.07 -8.30 -2.95
N ALA A 40 -1.26 -8.62 -2.46
CA ALA A 40 -1.69 -8.25 -1.11
C ALA A 40 -0.75 -8.82 -0.03
N ALA A 41 -0.35 -10.10 -0.16
CA ALA A 41 0.58 -10.72 0.78
C ALA A 41 1.95 -10.00 0.80
N ARG A 42 2.45 -9.58 -0.36
CA ARG A 42 3.69 -8.80 -0.46
C ARG A 42 3.56 -7.45 0.25
N VAL A 43 2.49 -6.69 -0.03
CA VAL A 43 2.22 -5.40 0.61
C VAL A 43 2.11 -5.54 2.14
N MET A 44 1.47 -6.59 2.64
CA MET A 44 1.38 -6.85 4.08
C MET A 44 2.74 -7.17 4.71
N SER A 45 3.62 -7.86 3.99
CA SER A 45 5.00 -8.08 4.44
C SER A 45 5.77 -6.76 4.50
N ASP A 46 5.64 -5.91 3.50
CA ASP A 46 6.36 -4.63 3.43
C ASP A 46 5.87 -3.66 4.53
N LEU A 47 4.55 -3.61 4.78
CA LEU A 47 3.96 -2.89 5.90
C LEU A 47 4.52 -3.35 7.25
N ARG A 48 4.61 -4.68 7.45
CA ARG A 48 5.18 -5.24 8.67
C ARG A 48 6.64 -4.82 8.85
N THR A 49 7.46 -4.92 7.81
CA THR A 49 8.87 -4.49 7.86
C THR A 49 8.98 -3.00 8.18
N ARG A 50 8.15 -2.15 7.56
CA ARG A 50 8.11 -0.71 7.86
C ARG A 50 7.77 -0.44 9.33
N ASP A 51 6.78 -1.15 9.87
CA ASP A 51 6.35 -0.97 11.26
C ASP A 51 7.41 -1.47 12.26
N GLU A 52 8.08 -2.59 11.97
CA GLU A 52 9.22 -3.09 12.74
C GLU A 52 10.39 -2.08 12.74
N LEU A 53 10.70 -1.49 11.58
CA LEU A 53 11.72 -0.44 11.47
C LEU A 53 11.33 0.82 12.24
N ARG A 54 10.08 1.28 12.12
CA ARG A 54 9.57 2.43 12.88
C ARG A 54 9.65 2.19 14.38
N LEU A 55 9.30 0.99 14.85
CA LEU A 55 9.41 0.62 16.26
C LEU A 55 10.87 0.63 16.74
N ALA A 56 11.79 0.06 15.95
CA ALA A 56 13.21 0.05 16.27
C ALA A 56 13.81 1.46 16.34
N MET A 57 13.34 2.37 15.48
CA MET A 57 13.78 3.77 15.45
C MET A 57 13.14 4.66 16.52
N ALA A 58 11.92 4.34 16.98
CA ALA A 58 11.22 5.10 18.00
C ALA A 58 11.90 5.03 19.40
N GLY A 59 12.80 4.06 19.60
CA GLY A 59 13.45 3.81 20.89
C GLY A 59 12.50 3.20 21.93
N PRO A 60 13.02 2.56 22.99
CA PRO A 60 12.17 2.12 24.10
C PRO A 60 11.50 3.34 24.77
N PRO A 61 10.27 3.19 25.30
CA PRO A 61 9.59 4.26 26.04
C PRO A 61 10.36 4.71 27.28
#